data_AF-A0A535AHU3-F1
#
_entry.id   AF-A0A535AHU3-F1
#
_cell.length_a   1.000
_cell.length_b   1.000
_cell.length_c   1.000
_cell.angle_alpha   90.00
_cell.angle_beta   90.00
_cell.angle_gamma   90.00
#
_symmetry.space_group_name_H-M   'P 1'
#
loop_
_entity.id
_entity.type
_entity.pdbx_description
1 polymer ?
#
loop_
_entity_poly.entity_id
_entity_poly.type
_entity_poly.pdbx_seq_one_letter_code
_entity_poly.pdbx_strand_id
1 'polypeptide(L)'
;MTRRLPNASILPFAMPVDEPLNPEFIEKLRTAGFLRLDDRALRHLKHLLEAVRDEAAEPDQDPGWVRVRFDMLEAFNDTFWMISEKVESPIEQLLGAHLIFISDGYNEVRPDFFPGAFPDPDSGTYFRCQQRFREYRLDFLFKLCLQGDYRLLAVECDGHDFHERTKEQAARDRSRDRMLFEAGVPVIRFTGSEIYRDPQRCADEVTNHLAALNRDLLAAHGLERPRRQPAVPD
;
A
#
# COMPACT_ATOMS: atom_id res chain seq x y z
N MET A 1 -37.27 17.31 -8.97
CA MET A 1 -37.24 16.25 -7.95
C MET A 1 -35.82 15.73 -7.82
N THR A 2 -35.02 16.38 -6.99
CA THR A 2 -33.63 16.03 -6.70
C THR A 2 -33.61 15.02 -5.56
N ARG A 3 -33.23 13.76 -5.85
CA ARG A 3 -32.98 12.74 -4.83
C ARG A 3 -31.77 13.19 -4.00
N ARG A 4 -32.01 13.59 -2.74
CA ARG A 4 -30.96 13.66 -1.72
C ARG A 4 -30.41 12.25 -1.51
N LEU A 5 -29.09 12.11 -1.64
CA LEU A 5 -28.39 10.92 -1.13
C LEU A 5 -28.54 10.92 0.41
N PRO A 6 -28.76 9.75 1.03
CA PRO A 6 -28.93 9.65 2.48
C PRO A 6 -27.63 10.00 3.21
N ASN A 7 -27.76 10.73 4.31
CA ASN A 7 -26.69 11.05 5.24
C ASN A 7 -25.97 9.76 5.68
N ALA A 8 -24.72 9.59 5.25
CA ALA A 8 -23.82 8.58 5.78
C ALA A 8 -23.32 9.04 7.16
N SER A 9 -24.20 8.94 8.17
CA SER A 9 -23.87 9.17 9.57
C SER A 9 -23.87 7.84 10.32
N ILE A 10 -22.89 6.98 10.06
CA ILE A 10 -22.59 5.80 10.90
C ILE A 10 -21.06 5.55 10.91
N LEU A 11 -20.30 6.43 11.56
CA LEU A 11 -19.04 6.11 12.23
C LEU A 11 -18.93 7.05 13.45
N PRO A 12 -18.79 6.55 14.69
CA PRO A 12 -18.76 7.38 15.91
C PRO A 12 -17.45 8.17 16.10
N PHE A 13 -16.66 8.31 15.04
CA PHE A 13 -15.39 9.04 15.00
C PHE A 13 -15.25 9.70 13.63
N ALA A 14 -16.20 10.59 13.28
CA ALA A 14 -15.99 11.47 12.14
C ALA A 14 -14.78 12.35 12.47
N MET A 15 -13.64 12.07 11.82
CA MET A 15 -12.46 12.90 12.00
C MET A 15 -12.78 14.30 11.45
N PRO A 16 -12.43 15.37 12.17
CA PRO A 16 -12.65 16.72 11.67
C PRO A 16 -11.87 16.89 10.36
N VAL A 17 -12.64 17.08 9.30
CA VAL A 17 -12.27 17.11 7.89
C VAL A 17 -11.31 18.28 7.57
N ASP A 18 -11.26 19.29 8.44
CA ASP A 18 -10.64 20.58 8.16
C ASP A 18 -9.24 20.78 8.77
N GLU A 19 -8.67 19.78 9.47
CA GLU A 19 -7.33 19.90 10.06
C GLU A 19 -6.41 18.76 9.58
N PRO A 20 -5.26 19.06 8.93
CA PRO A 20 -4.24 18.04 8.69
C PRO A 20 -3.83 17.41 10.02
N LEU A 21 -3.39 16.16 10.01
CA LEU A 21 -2.94 15.39 11.18
C LEU A 21 -2.12 16.26 12.16
N ASN A 22 -2.83 16.87 13.11
CA ASN A 22 -2.26 17.78 14.10
C ASN A 22 -1.34 16.94 15.01
N PRO A 23 -0.16 17.42 15.42
CA PRO A 23 0.68 16.73 16.41
C PRO A 23 -0.09 16.25 17.65
N GLU A 24 -1.09 17.00 18.10
CA GLU A 24 -2.00 16.63 19.19
C GLU A 24 -2.94 15.47 18.80
N PHE A 25 -3.36 15.42 17.54
CA PHE A 25 -4.18 14.33 17.00
C PHE A 25 -3.36 13.04 16.86
N ILE A 26 -2.15 13.12 16.30
CA ILE A 26 -1.19 12.01 16.26
C ILE A 26 -0.94 11.46 17.69
N GLU A 27 -0.76 12.35 18.67
CA GLU A 27 -0.56 11.96 20.06
C GLU A 27 -1.82 11.34 20.69
N LYS A 28 -3.01 11.85 20.36
CA LYS A 28 -4.29 11.22 20.74
C LYS A 28 -4.44 9.82 20.16
N LEU A 29 -4.07 9.63 18.89
CA LEU A 29 -4.11 8.33 18.23
C LEU A 29 -3.12 7.33 18.84
N ARG A 30 -1.93 7.80 19.24
CA ARG A 30 -0.95 7.01 20.01
C ARG A 30 -1.53 6.61 21.37
N THR A 31 -2.08 7.57 22.10
CA THR A 31 -2.60 7.35 23.46
C THR A 31 -3.79 6.39 23.47
N ALA A 32 -4.60 6.42 22.41
CA ALA A 32 -5.75 5.53 22.25
C ALA A 32 -5.39 4.14 21.67
N GLY A 33 -4.11 3.88 21.36
CA GLY A 33 -3.62 2.58 20.91
C GLY A 33 -3.92 2.23 19.45
N PHE A 34 -4.37 3.21 18.65
CA PHE A 34 -4.73 3.01 17.24
C PHE A 34 -3.51 3.11 16.30
N LEU A 35 -2.47 3.85 16.69
CA LEU A 35 -1.20 3.89 15.97
C LEU A 35 -0.16 2.99 16.64
N ARG A 36 0.44 2.09 15.84
CA ARG A 36 1.55 1.22 16.26
C ARG A 36 2.91 1.84 15.89
N LEU A 37 2.95 3.14 15.60
CA LEU A 37 4.17 3.85 15.21
C LEU A 37 5.11 4.03 16.40
N ASP A 38 6.32 3.51 16.28
CA ASP A 38 7.43 3.93 17.13
C ASP A 38 7.91 5.34 16.76
N ASP A 39 8.81 5.90 17.57
CA ASP A 39 9.33 7.25 17.34
C ASP A 39 10.05 7.40 16.01
N ARG A 40 10.61 6.31 15.47
CA ARG A 40 11.30 6.34 14.18
C ARG A 40 10.29 6.44 13.05
N ALA A 41 9.30 5.56 13.01
CA ALA A 41 8.22 5.58 12.03
C ALA A 41 7.45 6.91 12.06
N LEU A 42 7.22 7.46 13.26
CA LEU A 42 6.53 8.74 13.38
C LEU A 42 7.30 9.90 12.72
N ARG A 43 8.63 9.95 12.89
CA ARG A 43 9.44 11.00 12.24
C ARG A 43 9.34 10.92 10.71
N HIS A 44 9.36 9.72 10.15
CA HIS A 44 9.19 9.55 8.70
C HIS A 44 7.80 9.99 8.25
N LEU A 45 6.74 9.54 8.93
CA LEU A 45 5.38 9.90 8.58
C LEU A 45 5.15 11.41 8.66
N LYS A 46 5.72 12.09 9.66
CA LYS A 46 5.67 13.55 9.75
C LYS A 46 6.27 14.22 8.52
N HIS A 47 7.43 13.77 8.05
CA HIS A 47 8.04 14.32 6.84
C HIS A 47 7.24 14.01 5.57
N LEU A 48 6.64 12.81 5.47
CA LEU A 48 5.73 12.48 4.38
C LEU A 48 4.53 13.43 4.36
N LEU A 49 3.91 13.67 5.52
CA LEU A 49 2.77 14.59 5.64
C LEU A 49 3.14 16.04 5.33
N GLU A 50 4.32 16.47 5.76
CA GLU A 50 4.88 17.78 5.39
C GLU A 50 5.07 17.87 3.88
N ALA A 51 5.64 16.86 3.23
CA ALA A 51 5.83 16.83 1.78
C ALA A 51 4.50 16.86 1.01
N VAL A 52 3.52 16.03 1.40
CA VAL A 52 2.18 16.02 0.80
C VAL A 52 1.49 17.37 0.98
N ARG A 53 1.64 18.00 2.15
CA ARG A 53 1.09 19.33 2.42
C ARG A 53 1.79 20.42 1.60
N ASP A 54 3.11 20.36 1.48
CA ASP A 54 3.89 21.36 0.75
C ASP A 54 3.59 21.25 -0.76
N GLU A 55 3.46 20.04 -1.30
CA GLU A 55 2.95 19.79 -2.66
C GLU A 55 1.52 20.33 -2.84
N ALA A 56 0.66 20.13 -1.85
CA ALA A 56 -0.67 20.72 -1.83
C ALA A 56 -0.67 22.26 -1.70
N ALA A 57 0.40 22.87 -1.17
CA ALA A 57 0.52 24.31 -0.94
C ALA A 57 1.15 25.10 -2.11
N GLU A 58 1.67 24.44 -3.15
CA GLU A 58 2.26 25.15 -4.29
C GLU A 58 1.23 26.07 -4.97
N PRO A 59 1.52 27.37 -5.15
CA PRO A 59 0.52 28.34 -5.57
C PRO A 59 0.23 28.21 -7.07
N ASP A 60 -0.89 27.59 -7.42
CA ASP A 60 -1.54 27.83 -8.71
C ASP A 60 -2.79 28.69 -8.50
N GLN A 61 -3.06 29.62 -9.43
CA GLN A 61 -4.05 30.69 -9.27
C GLN A 61 -5.51 30.23 -9.46
N ASP A 62 -5.77 28.93 -9.51
CA ASP A 62 -7.09 28.38 -9.79
C ASP A 62 -7.72 27.73 -8.53
N PRO A 63 -8.79 28.35 -7.97
CA PRO A 63 -9.50 27.87 -6.79
C PRO A 63 -10.06 26.44 -6.89
N GLY A 64 -10.27 25.92 -8.11
CA GLY A 64 -10.70 24.55 -8.33
C GLY A 64 -9.67 23.53 -7.84
N TRP A 65 -8.38 23.85 -7.93
CA TRP A 65 -7.29 22.95 -7.57
C TRP A 65 -7.02 22.88 -6.07
N VAL A 66 -7.30 23.97 -5.33
CA VAL A 66 -7.20 23.98 -3.86
C VAL A 66 -8.12 22.92 -3.27
N ARG A 67 -9.35 22.80 -3.78
CA ARG A 67 -10.33 21.82 -3.27
C ARG A 67 -9.94 20.38 -3.58
N VAL A 68 -9.45 20.10 -4.79
CA VAL A 68 -8.93 18.77 -5.18
C VAL A 68 -7.78 18.33 -4.27
N ARG A 69 -6.95 19.27 -3.80
CA ARG A 69 -5.81 18.98 -2.93
C ARG A 69 -6.21 18.74 -1.47
N PHE A 70 -7.22 19.45 -0.95
CA PHE A 70 -7.80 19.12 0.35
C PHE A 70 -8.44 17.72 0.34
N ASP A 71 -9.18 17.39 -0.71
CA ASP A 71 -9.75 16.05 -0.91
C ASP A 71 -8.65 14.97 -0.91
N MET A 72 -7.44 15.28 -1.42
CA MET A 72 -6.30 14.36 -1.43
C MET A 72 -5.69 14.12 -0.05
N LEU A 73 -5.55 15.16 0.78
CA LEU A 73 -5.08 15.05 2.17
C LEU A 73 -6.09 14.28 3.03
N GLU A 74 -7.38 14.55 2.85
CA GLU A 74 -8.47 13.83 3.52
C GLU A 74 -8.49 12.36 3.11
N ALA A 75 -8.44 12.09 1.80
CA ALA A 75 -8.38 10.73 1.27
C ALA A 75 -7.15 9.97 1.77
N PHE A 76 -5.99 10.62 1.86
CA PHE A 76 -4.81 10.03 2.48
C PHE A 76 -5.10 9.66 3.93
N ASN A 77 -5.68 10.57 4.71
CA ASN A 77 -5.90 10.37 6.14
C ASN A 77 -6.82 9.18 6.43
N ASP A 78 -7.97 9.11 5.75
CA ASP A 78 -8.91 8.00 5.86
C ASP A 78 -8.29 6.68 5.40
N THR A 79 -7.55 6.71 4.29
CA THR A 79 -6.88 5.53 3.75
C THR A 79 -5.80 5.03 4.69
N PHE A 80 -4.96 5.93 5.20
CA PHE A 80 -3.89 5.61 6.14
C PHE A 80 -4.43 5.09 7.46
N TRP A 81 -5.54 5.65 7.95
CA TRP A 81 -6.25 5.14 9.12
C TRP A 81 -6.67 3.68 8.90
N MET A 82 -7.34 3.40 7.78
CA MET A 82 -7.81 2.05 7.46
C MET A 82 -6.68 1.04 7.27
N ILE A 83 -5.53 1.47 6.74
CA ILE A 83 -4.32 0.64 6.67
C ILE A 83 -3.79 0.39 8.09
N SER A 84 -3.65 1.44 8.90
CA SER A 84 -3.08 1.37 10.25
C SER A 84 -3.83 0.42 11.17
N GLU A 85 -5.16 0.36 11.04
CA GLU A 85 -6.01 -0.59 11.77
C GLU A 85 -5.78 -2.05 11.35
N LYS A 86 -5.38 -2.29 10.10
CA LYS A 86 -5.26 -3.65 9.54
C LYS A 86 -3.87 -4.26 9.69
N VAL A 87 -2.82 -3.45 9.69
CA VAL A 87 -1.43 -3.91 9.77
C VAL A 87 -0.97 -4.05 11.23
N GLU A 88 0.05 -4.86 11.47
CA GLU A 88 0.38 -5.34 12.83
C GLU A 88 1.69 -4.78 13.41
N SER A 89 2.49 -4.06 12.62
CA SER A 89 3.78 -3.53 13.08
C SER A 89 4.05 -2.08 12.63
N PRO A 90 4.95 -1.34 13.32
CA PRO A 90 5.34 0.01 12.90
C PRO A 90 5.93 0.07 11.49
N ILE A 91 6.69 -0.95 11.08
CA ILE A 91 7.31 -1.01 9.74
C ILE A 91 6.27 -1.26 8.66
N GLU A 92 5.23 -2.06 8.92
CA GLU A 92 4.09 -2.20 8.03
C GLU A 92 3.27 -0.90 7.93
N GLN A 93 3.03 -0.20 9.04
CA GLN A 93 2.34 1.10 9.01
C GLN A 93 3.14 2.11 8.18
N LEU A 94 4.46 2.17 8.38
CA LEU A 94 5.33 3.07 7.65
C LEU A 94 5.35 2.74 6.16
N LEU A 95 5.54 1.48 5.77
CA LEU A 95 5.50 1.10 4.36
C LEU A 95 4.10 1.35 3.77
N GLY A 96 3.05 0.95 4.49
CA GLY A 96 1.65 1.14 4.10
C GLY A 96 1.29 2.59 3.80
N ALA A 97 1.84 3.56 4.55
CA ALA A 97 1.66 4.98 4.27
C ALA A 97 2.19 5.39 2.89
N HIS A 98 3.35 4.86 2.48
CA HIS A 98 3.93 5.15 1.16
C HIS A 98 3.23 4.38 0.03
N LEU A 99 2.69 3.19 0.32
CA LEU A 99 1.93 2.41 -0.67
C LEU A 99 0.61 3.07 -1.11
N ILE A 100 0.13 4.10 -0.41
CA ILE A 100 -1.06 4.87 -0.80
C ILE A 100 -0.84 5.61 -2.13
N PHE A 101 0.39 5.99 -2.44
CA PHE A 101 0.72 6.88 -3.56
C PHE A 101 1.32 6.16 -4.77
N ILE A 102 1.41 4.83 -4.75
CA ILE A 102 2.07 4.09 -5.81
C ILE A 102 1.15 3.88 -7.02
N SER A 103 1.77 3.60 -8.16
CA SER A 103 1.09 3.20 -9.39
C SER A 103 1.57 1.85 -9.90
N ASP A 104 0.82 1.24 -10.80
CA ASP A 104 1.25 0.07 -11.57
C ASP A 104 1.87 0.47 -12.93
N GLY A 105 2.28 1.74 -13.07
CA GLY A 105 2.74 2.34 -14.33
C GLY A 105 1.64 2.87 -15.24
N TYR A 106 0.37 2.52 -15.02
CA TYR A 106 -0.78 2.98 -15.81
C TYR A 106 -1.92 3.52 -14.94
N ASN A 107 -2.16 2.89 -13.80
CA ASN A 107 -3.19 3.25 -12.84
C ASN A 107 -2.59 3.45 -11.45
N GLU A 108 -3.23 4.30 -10.67
CA GLU A 108 -3.06 4.32 -9.21
C GLU A 108 -3.45 2.97 -8.62
N VAL A 109 -2.72 2.56 -7.59
CA VAL A 109 -2.98 1.32 -6.87
C VAL A 109 -3.89 1.60 -5.69
N ARG A 110 -5.04 0.91 -5.63
CA ARG A 110 -6.05 1.17 -4.59
C ARG A 110 -6.00 0.15 -3.47
N PRO A 111 -6.06 0.54 -2.19
CA PRO A 111 -6.28 -0.42 -1.12
C PRO A 111 -7.70 -0.98 -1.18
N ASP A 112 -7.84 -2.28 -0.96
CA ASP A 112 -9.11 -2.96 -0.72
C ASP A 112 -9.23 -3.33 0.75
N PHE A 113 -10.11 -2.63 1.45
CA PHE A 113 -10.34 -2.81 2.88
C PHE A 113 -11.43 -3.84 3.21
N PHE A 114 -12.19 -4.30 2.20
CA PHE A 114 -13.35 -5.17 2.39
C PHE A 114 -13.27 -6.38 1.44
N PRO A 115 -12.34 -7.32 1.69
CA PRO A 115 -12.15 -8.48 0.83
C PRO A 115 -13.45 -9.27 0.65
N GLY A 116 -13.87 -9.47 -0.61
CA GLY A 116 -15.08 -10.21 -0.96
C GLY A 116 -16.38 -9.43 -0.83
N ALA A 117 -16.36 -8.17 -0.40
CA ALA A 117 -17.54 -7.31 -0.44
C ALA A 117 -17.91 -6.91 -1.89
N PHE A 118 -16.90 -6.85 -2.75
CA PHE A 118 -17.05 -6.55 -4.18
C PHE A 118 -16.32 -7.62 -5.01
N PRO A 119 -16.80 -7.92 -6.24
CA PRO A 119 -16.03 -8.73 -7.17
C PRO A 119 -14.72 -8.02 -7.54
N ASP A 120 -13.77 -8.81 -8.05
CA ASP A 120 -12.58 -8.23 -8.65
C ASP A 120 -12.98 -7.27 -9.79
N PRO A 121 -12.30 -6.11 -9.93
CA PRO A 121 -12.57 -5.20 -11.03
C PRO A 121 -12.13 -5.84 -12.35
N ASP A 122 -12.79 -5.45 -13.45
CA ASP A 122 -12.40 -5.87 -14.80
C ASP A 122 -10.98 -5.37 -15.18
N SER A 123 -10.54 -4.24 -14.62
CA SER A 123 -9.20 -3.70 -14.85
C SER A 123 -8.69 -2.89 -13.67
N GLY A 124 -7.36 -2.86 -13.48
CA GLY A 124 -6.67 -2.02 -12.50
C GLY A 124 -6.01 -2.84 -11.40
N THR A 125 -5.36 -2.14 -10.47
CA THR A 125 -4.57 -2.78 -9.42
C THR A 125 -5.06 -2.38 -8.04
N TYR A 126 -5.18 -3.37 -7.17
CA TYR A 126 -5.50 -3.14 -5.77
C TYR A 126 -4.61 -3.96 -4.83
N PHE A 127 -4.55 -3.60 -3.55
CA PHE A 127 -3.84 -4.38 -2.54
C PHE A 127 -4.63 -4.58 -1.27
N ARG A 128 -4.34 -5.66 -0.55
CA ARG A 128 -4.95 -6.00 0.74
C ARG A 128 -3.86 -6.16 1.79
N CYS A 129 -4.11 -5.60 2.97
CA CYS A 129 -3.26 -5.79 4.15
C CYS A 129 -3.62 -7.10 4.84
N GLN A 130 -2.61 -7.82 5.35
CA GLN A 130 -2.77 -9.01 6.19
C GLN A 130 -3.68 -10.09 5.55
N GLN A 131 -3.55 -10.26 4.23
CA GLN A 131 -4.40 -11.15 3.44
C GLN A 131 -3.92 -12.60 3.56
N ARG A 132 -4.86 -13.51 3.83
CA ARG A 132 -4.57 -14.95 3.73
C ARG A 132 -4.44 -15.37 2.26
N PHE A 133 -3.36 -16.05 1.95
CA PHE A 133 -3.11 -16.73 0.69
C PHE A 133 -2.74 -18.19 0.99
N ARG A 134 -3.70 -19.08 0.70
CA ARG A 134 -3.68 -20.48 1.16
C ARG A 134 -3.45 -20.56 2.67
N GLU A 135 -2.44 -21.30 3.14
CA GLU A 135 -2.12 -21.49 4.55
C GLU A 135 -1.30 -20.35 5.20
N TYR A 136 -0.83 -19.36 4.43
CA TYR A 136 -0.02 -18.25 4.95
C TYR A 136 -0.78 -16.92 4.92
N ARG A 137 -0.40 -16.00 5.80
CA ARG A 137 -0.85 -14.61 5.78
C ARG A 137 0.28 -13.74 5.29
N LEU A 138 -0.02 -12.85 4.36
CA LEU A 138 0.93 -11.95 3.73
C LEU A 138 0.66 -10.53 4.23
N ASP A 139 1.73 -9.75 4.47
CA ASP A 139 1.57 -8.38 4.98
C ASP A 139 0.83 -7.49 3.99
N PHE A 140 1.23 -7.55 2.71
CA PHE A 140 0.51 -6.94 1.61
C PHE A 140 0.43 -7.88 0.41
N LEU A 141 -0.78 -8.07 -0.13
CA LEU A 141 -1.00 -8.79 -1.38
C LEU A 141 -1.62 -7.86 -2.40
N PHE A 142 -0.89 -7.62 -3.49
CA PHE A 142 -1.35 -6.88 -4.65
C PHE A 142 -1.96 -7.83 -5.67
N LYS A 143 -3.05 -7.38 -6.30
CA LYS A 143 -3.70 -8.06 -7.41
C LYS A 143 -3.95 -7.06 -8.54
N LEU A 144 -3.35 -7.33 -9.69
CA LEU A 144 -3.55 -6.60 -10.93
C LEU A 144 -4.56 -7.37 -11.76
N CYS A 145 -5.66 -6.74 -12.16
CA CYS A 145 -6.72 -7.36 -12.95
C CYS A 145 -6.74 -6.79 -14.36
N LEU A 146 -7.03 -7.63 -15.34
CA LEU A 146 -7.35 -7.23 -16.71
C LEU A 146 -8.21 -8.30 -17.40
N GLN A 147 -9.45 -7.93 -17.72
CA GLN A 147 -10.40 -8.75 -18.50
C GLN A 147 -10.54 -10.20 -17.97
N GLY A 148 -10.60 -10.34 -16.65
CA GLY A 148 -10.71 -11.64 -15.97
C GLY A 148 -9.39 -12.41 -15.79
N ASP A 149 -8.27 -11.95 -16.38
CA ASP A 149 -6.92 -12.41 -16.05
C ASP A 149 -6.33 -11.54 -14.93
N TYR A 150 -5.32 -12.07 -14.22
CA TYR A 150 -4.66 -11.34 -13.15
C TYR A 150 -3.19 -11.71 -12.95
N ARG A 151 -2.46 -10.80 -12.29
CA ARG A 151 -1.13 -11.05 -11.72
C ARG A 151 -1.14 -10.71 -10.22
N LEU A 152 -0.31 -11.38 -9.46
CA LEU A 152 -0.16 -11.17 -8.02
C LEU A 152 1.25 -10.69 -7.69
N LEU A 153 1.37 -9.93 -6.61
CA LEU A 153 2.65 -9.58 -6.00
C LEU A 153 2.47 -9.57 -4.48
N ALA A 154 3.31 -10.30 -3.76
CA ALA A 154 3.36 -10.25 -2.30
C ALA A 154 4.49 -9.32 -1.84
N VAL A 155 4.22 -8.52 -0.81
CA VAL A 155 5.22 -7.68 -0.15
C VAL A 155 5.19 -8.00 1.35
N GLU A 156 6.36 -8.28 1.91
CA GLU A 156 6.54 -8.66 3.33
C GLU A 156 7.48 -7.69 4.03
N CYS A 157 7.14 -7.34 5.27
CA CYS A 157 7.91 -6.49 6.15
C CYS A 157 8.58 -7.35 7.23
N ASP A 158 9.88 -7.57 7.12
CA ASP A 158 10.62 -8.42 8.04
C ASP A 158 11.20 -7.60 9.20
N GLY A 159 10.59 -7.72 10.38
CA GLY A 159 11.07 -7.14 11.63
C GLY A 159 12.16 -7.96 12.34
N HIS A 160 12.59 -9.12 11.80
CA HIS A 160 13.45 -10.06 12.52
C HIS A 160 14.94 -9.70 12.60
N ASP A 161 15.34 -8.47 12.28
CA ASP A 161 16.75 -8.01 12.38
C ASP A 161 17.36 -8.18 13.79
N PHE A 162 16.54 -8.39 14.84
CA PHE A 162 16.98 -8.43 16.24
C PHE A 162 16.95 -9.80 16.94
N HIS A 163 16.54 -10.90 16.28
CA HIS A 163 16.51 -12.22 16.91
C HIS A 163 17.12 -13.32 16.03
N GLU A 164 17.91 -14.21 16.63
CA GLU A 164 18.40 -15.42 15.98
C GLU A 164 17.23 -16.23 15.43
N ARG A 165 17.19 -16.44 14.11
CA ARG A 165 16.21 -17.32 13.48
C ARG A 165 16.47 -18.76 13.91
N THR A 166 15.46 -19.39 14.50
CA THR A 166 15.48 -20.83 14.79
C THR A 166 15.47 -21.65 13.48
N LYS A 167 15.96 -22.89 13.54
CA LYS A 167 15.95 -23.79 12.36
C LYS A 167 14.53 -24.06 11.88
N GLU A 168 13.58 -24.12 12.81
CA GLU A 168 12.17 -24.34 12.58
C GLU A 168 11.52 -23.15 11.87
N GLN A 169 11.85 -21.91 12.27
CA GLN A 169 11.41 -20.69 11.55
C GLN A 169 11.98 -20.68 10.13
N ALA A 170 13.28 -20.95 9.96
CA ALA A 170 13.90 -20.99 8.63
C ALA A 170 13.31 -22.10 7.73
N ALA A 171 12.86 -23.23 8.29
CA ALA A 171 12.18 -24.27 7.52
C ALA A 171 10.76 -23.86 7.11
N ARG A 172 10.01 -23.17 7.99
CA ARG A 172 8.69 -22.62 7.69
C ARG A 172 8.75 -21.55 6.62
N ASP A 173 9.69 -20.61 6.72
CA ASP A 173 9.90 -19.56 5.70
C ASP A 173 10.22 -20.17 4.34
N ARG A 174 11.15 -21.13 4.28
CA ARG A 174 11.47 -21.82 3.01
C ARG A 174 10.28 -22.56 2.41
N SER A 175 9.38 -23.09 3.23
CA SER A 175 8.17 -23.76 2.76
C SER A 175 7.16 -22.76 2.20
N ARG A 176 6.98 -21.62 2.90
CA ARG A 176 6.18 -20.48 2.45
C ARG A 176 6.66 -19.94 1.11
N ASP A 177 7.95 -19.70 0.98
CA ASP A 177 8.57 -19.14 -0.22
C ASP A 177 8.37 -20.05 -1.42
N ARG A 178 8.53 -21.36 -1.22
CA ARG A 178 8.29 -22.35 -2.26
C ARG A 178 6.83 -22.39 -2.69
N MET A 179 5.89 -22.33 -1.74
CA MET A 179 4.46 -22.31 -2.05
C MET A 179 4.10 -21.08 -2.90
N LEU A 180 4.58 -19.89 -2.51
CA LEU A 180 4.31 -18.65 -3.25
C LEU A 180 4.91 -18.71 -4.65
N PHE A 181 6.14 -19.22 -4.78
CA PHE A 181 6.77 -19.46 -6.08
C PHE A 181 5.98 -20.41 -6.97
N GLU A 182 5.58 -21.57 -6.44
CA GLU A 182 4.77 -22.57 -7.17
C GLU A 182 3.39 -22.03 -7.57
N ALA A 183 2.85 -21.09 -6.80
CA ALA A 183 1.60 -20.39 -7.12
C ALA A 183 1.77 -19.24 -8.12
N GLY A 184 3.00 -18.97 -8.60
CA GLY A 184 3.29 -17.86 -9.52
C GLY A 184 3.19 -16.48 -8.85
N VAL A 185 3.35 -16.41 -7.52
CA VAL A 185 3.29 -15.17 -6.74
C VAL A 185 4.72 -14.71 -6.43
N PRO A 186 5.28 -13.75 -7.17
CA PRO A 186 6.54 -13.12 -6.79
C PRO A 186 6.42 -12.45 -5.41
N VAL A 187 7.51 -12.48 -4.65
CA VAL A 187 7.56 -11.91 -3.29
C VAL A 187 8.72 -10.93 -3.20
N ILE A 188 8.43 -9.73 -2.70
CA ILE A 188 9.43 -8.75 -2.28
C ILE A 188 9.47 -8.75 -0.75
N ARG A 189 10.67 -8.79 -0.16
CA ARG A 189 10.83 -8.67 1.29
C ARG A 189 11.71 -7.48 1.60
N PHE A 190 11.24 -6.64 2.50
CA PHE A 190 12.02 -5.55 3.05
C PHE A 190 12.33 -5.82 4.51
N THR A 191 13.59 -5.69 4.90
CA THR A 191 13.95 -5.65 6.32
C THR A 191 13.41 -4.37 6.95
N GLY A 192 13.16 -4.39 8.26
CA GLY A 192 12.84 -3.18 9.00
C GLY A 192 13.91 -2.10 8.81
N SER A 193 15.19 -2.49 8.74
CA SER A 193 16.28 -1.55 8.48
C SER A 193 16.17 -0.82 7.13
N GLU A 194 15.68 -1.49 6.08
CA GLU A 194 15.45 -0.89 4.76
C GLU A 194 14.27 0.08 4.80
N ILE A 195 13.13 -0.36 5.36
CA ILE A 195 11.92 0.45 5.44
C ILE A 195 12.19 1.71 6.24
N TYR A 196 12.84 1.62 7.39
CA TYR A 196 13.16 2.80 8.17
C TYR A 196 14.32 3.64 7.62
N ARG A 197 15.13 3.12 6.68
CA ARG A 197 16.18 3.93 6.05
C ARG A 197 15.56 4.79 4.96
N ASP A 198 14.75 4.17 4.12
CA ASP A 198 14.15 4.83 2.97
C ASP A 198 12.84 4.12 2.57
N PRO A 199 11.71 4.48 3.21
CA PRO A 199 10.42 3.86 2.92
C PRO A 199 9.91 4.22 1.52
N GLN A 200 10.26 5.41 1.01
CA GLN A 200 9.91 5.81 -0.35
C GLN A 200 10.59 4.90 -1.38
N ARG A 201 11.90 4.63 -1.23
CA ARG A 201 12.62 3.70 -2.10
C ARG A 201 11.98 2.30 -2.09
N CYS A 202 11.49 1.84 -0.94
CA CYS A 202 10.80 0.55 -0.85
C CYS A 202 9.49 0.58 -1.66
N ALA A 203 8.70 1.66 -1.56
CA ALA A 203 7.49 1.84 -2.36
C ALA A 203 7.77 1.98 -3.86
N ASP A 204 8.86 2.65 -4.26
CA ASP A 204 9.30 2.75 -5.65
C ASP A 204 9.70 1.38 -6.22
N GLU A 205 10.33 0.54 -5.40
CA GLU A 205 10.65 -0.84 -5.77
C GLU A 205 9.37 -1.64 -6.03
N VAL A 206 8.37 -1.55 -5.15
CA VAL A 206 7.04 -2.16 -5.38
C VAL A 206 6.41 -1.63 -6.68
N THR A 207 6.43 -0.31 -6.91
CA THR A 207 5.94 0.34 -8.15
C THR A 207 6.58 -0.27 -9.39
N ASN A 208 7.90 -0.42 -9.38
CA ASN A 208 8.64 -0.98 -10.52
C ASN A 208 8.27 -2.43 -10.82
N HIS A 209 8.06 -3.23 -9.77
CA HIS A 209 7.62 -4.61 -9.91
C HIS A 209 6.18 -4.71 -10.42
N LEU A 210 5.26 -3.89 -9.89
CA LEU A 210 3.88 -3.81 -10.39
C LEU A 210 3.85 -3.38 -11.87
N ALA A 211 4.63 -2.38 -12.25
CA ALA A 211 4.73 -1.94 -13.64
C ALA A 211 5.27 -3.01 -14.57
N ALA A 212 6.22 -3.84 -14.12
CA ALA A 212 6.68 -4.98 -14.90
C ALA A 212 5.56 -6.02 -15.09
N LEU A 213 4.86 -6.39 -14.02
CA LEU A 213 3.74 -7.33 -14.08
C LEU A 213 2.59 -6.81 -14.95
N ASN A 214 2.28 -5.52 -14.88
CA ASN A 214 1.20 -4.93 -15.66
C ASN A 214 1.54 -4.93 -17.16
N ARG A 215 2.77 -4.60 -17.54
CA ARG A 215 3.22 -4.73 -18.94
C ARG A 215 3.15 -6.16 -19.45
N ASP A 216 3.56 -7.14 -18.63
CA ASP A 216 3.46 -8.55 -19.01
C ASP A 216 2.00 -9.00 -19.18
N LEU A 217 1.10 -8.51 -18.32
CA LEU A 217 -0.34 -8.74 -18.44
C LEU A 217 -0.92 -8.08 -19.70
N LEU A 218 -0.62 -6.80 -19.95
CA LEU A 218 -1.04 -6.07 -21.16
C LEU A 218 -0.53 -6.75 -22.43
N ALA A 219 0.73 -7.21 -22.44
CA ALA A 219 1.30 -7.93 -23.58
C ALA A 219 0.60 -9.28 -23.82
N ALA A 220 0.24 -10.01 -22.76
CA ALA A 220 -0.53 -11.25 -22.88
C ALA A 220 -1.92 -11.04 -23.51
N HIS A 221 -2.49 -9.83 -23.36
CA HIS A 221 -3.75 -9.40 -23.98
C HIS A 221 -3.56 -8.65 -25.31
N GLY A 222 -2.33 -8.58 -25.84
CA GLY A 222 -2.03 -7.92 -27.11
C GLY A 222 -2.15 -6.39 -27.09
N LEU A 223 -2.22 -5.79 -25.90
CA LEU A 223 -2.30 -4.34 -25.71
C LEU A 223 -0.91 -3.68 -25.67
N GLU A 224 0.13 -4.47 -25.45
CA GLU A 224 1.52 -4.01 -25.45
C GLU A 224 2.50 -4.95 -26.15
N ARG A 225 3.67 -4.41 -26.53
CA ARG A 225 4.75 -5.21 -27.09
C ARG A 225 5.45 -5.99 -25.97
N PRO A 226 5.69 -7.30 -26.13
CA PRO A 226 6.43 -8.09 -25.15
C PRO A 226 7.81 -7.50 -24.87
N ARG A 227 8.26 -7.60 -23.62
CA ARG A 227 9.62 -7.23 -23.23
C ARG A 227 10.61 -8.08 -24.04
N ARG A 228 11.55 -7.45 -24.76
CA ARG A 228 12.69 -8.18 -25.33
C ARG A 228 13.50 -8.75 -24.16
N GLN A 229 13.61 -10.06 -24.07
CA GLN A 229 14.64 -10.66 -23.22
C GLN A 229 16.00 -10.19 -23.77
N PRO A 230 16.94 -9.76 -22.91
CA PRO A 230 18.31 -9.56 -23.37
C PRO A 230 18.78 -10.85 -24.03
N ALA A 231 19.37 -10.72 -25.22
CA ALA A 231 19.96 -11.88 -25.90
C ALA A 231 20.89 -12.57 -24.90
N VAL A 232 20.66 -13.87 -24.65
CA VAL A 232 21.62 -14.68 -23.91
C VAL A 232 22.90 -14.64 -24.75
N PRO A 233 24.03 -14.12 -24.23
CA PRO A 233 25.29 -14.19 -24.97
C PRO A 233 25.61 -15.67 -25.18
N ASP A 234 25.93 -16.03 -26.42
CA ASP A 234 26.40 -17.38 -26.80
C ASP A 234 27.61 -17.82 -25.96
#